data_AF-A0A6I9WN49-F1
#
_entry.id   AF-A0A6I9WN49-F1
#
_cell.length_a   1.000
_cell.length_b   1.000
_cell.length_c   1.000
_cell.angle_alpha   90.00
_cell.angle_beta   90.00
_cell.angle_gamma   90.00
#
_symmetry.space_group_name_H-M   'P 1'
#
loop_
_entity.id
_entity.type
_entity.pdbx_description
1 polymer ?
#
loop_
_entity_poly.entity_id
_entity_poly.type
_entity_poly.pdbx_seq_one_letter_code
_entity_poly.pdbx_strand_id
1 'polypeptide(L)'
;MSVLSMAALRMVTQEGPRKCLKIYEELKKNVAEKAAAPLAATSTSTAPDTRGAKSPASSSRSAKRRIRRRKLKESRRGGEEIIGMRRERSTKGEEPGEGDDDDDEESVDMAPYMLVTHADGRTSKDFLERSLMAAFLLKCLQRVGFFACPTPDDEVPGAEEIIVAALLLRNLQLLQFNAHEFFETRASPGHRFRGSRPVYLGVAIYPTVARFNHDCYPAVTRYFVGRHIVIRAVRGLRPGDVIAENYGPIFTKRTLAERQRTLAGRYWFSCTCKACQEDWPRFENLTNDSVRLRCPTAGCGGLHSRAQQRPGKLIKCSGCQKKICLEDQLACLRECEALYDRGLASMEEERVDEAIGTLCDALKRFHQVACPPHRGTHLAEIALSSCLADYGNTWRPAAL
;
A
#
# COMPACT_ATOMS: atom_id res chain seq x y z
N MET A 1 27.60 -0.25 1.52
CA MET A 1 26.47 -0.31 0.56
C MET A 1 25.16 -0.30 1.33
N SER A 2 24.17 0.49 0.90
CA SER A 2 22.84 0.46 1.53
C SER A 2 22.06 -0.80 1.13
N VAL A 3 21.04 -1.19 1.91
CA VAL A 3 20.16 -2.33 1.54
C VAL A 3 19.52 -2.13 0.16
N LEU A 4 19.18 -0.88 -0.20
CA LEU A 4 18.63 -0.56 -1.52
C LEU A 4 19.67 -0.73 -2.65
N SER A 5 20.96 -0.50 -2.37
CA SER A 5 22.02 -0.74 -3.37
C SER A 5 22.16 -2.25 -3.65
N MET A 6 22.05 -3.07 -2.61
CA MET A 6 22.04 -4.53 -2.75
C MET A 6 20.79 -5.02 -3.50
N ALA A 7 19.63 -4.43 -3.25
CA ALA A 7 18.42 -4.73 -4.00
C ALA A 7 18.55 -4.33 -5.48
N ALA A 8 19.13 -3.17 -5.78
CA ALA A 8 19.39 -2.72 -7.16
C ALA A 8 20.30 -3.70 -7.91
N LEU A 9 21.37 -4.17 -7.24
CA LEU A 9 22.28 -5.17 -7.79
C LEU A 9 21.60 -6.53 -7.99
N ARG A 10 20.75 -6.95 -7.05
CA ARG A 10 19.96 -8.19 -7.15
C ARG A 10 18.97 -8.16 -8.32
N MET A 11 18.32 -7.02 -8.56
CA MET A 11 17.43 -6.86 -9.72
C MET A 11 18.16 -7.09 -11.05
N VAL A 12 19.42 -6.67 -11.17
CA VAL A 12 20.22 -6.91 -12.38
C VAL A 12 20.74 -8.35 -12.44
N THR A 13 21.27 -8.87 -11.33
CA THR A 13 21.89 -10.20 -11.30
C THR A 13 20.89 -11.34 -11.42
N GLN A 14 19.63 -11.15 -11.01
CA GLN A 14 18.56 -12.14 -11.21
C GLN A 14 18.11 -12.26 -12.67
N GLU A 15 18.23 -11.18 -13.44
CA GLU A 15 17.83 -11.16 -14.85
C GLU A 15 18.96 -11.61 -15.78
N GLY A 16 20.22 -11.28 -15.43
CA GLY A 16 21.36 -11.53 -16.29
C GLY A 16 21.51 -10.51 -17.42
N PRO A 17 22.65 -10.51 -18.14
CA PRO A 17 22.99 -9.47 -19.11
C PRO A 17 21.98 -9.41 -20.27
N ARG A 18 21.59 -10.57 -20.83
CA ARG A 18 20.67 -10.67 -21.97
C ARG A 18 19.28 -10.08 -21.68
N LYS A 19 18.71 -10.34 -20.50
CA LYS A 19 17.41 -9.77 -20.10
C LYS A 19 17.52 -8.30 -19.73
N CYS A 20 18.64 -7.86 -19.16
CA CYS A 20 18.91 -6.43 -18.93
C CYS A 20 18.83 -5.62 -20.24
N LEU A 21 19.42 -6.12 -21.33
CA LEU A 21 19.30 -5.51 -22.65
C LEU A 21 17.83 -5.36 -23.08
N LYS A 22 17.03 -6.44 -22.98
CA LYS A 22 15.59 -6.43 -23.30
C LYS A 22 14.82 -5.40 -22.45
N ILE A 23 15.07 -5.35 -21.14
CA ILE A 23 14.43 -4.37 -20.24
C ILE A 23 14.73 -2.95 -20.69
N TYR A 24 16.00 -2.67 -21.01
CA TYR A 24 16.43 -1.34 -21.42
C TYR A 24 15.78 -0.91 -22.74
N GLU A 25 15.74 -1.80 -23.73
CA GLU A 25 15.07 -1.54 -25.01
C GLU A 25 13.58 -1.25 -24.82
N GLU A 26 12.91 -2.04 -24.00
CA GLU A 26 11.49 -1.87 -23.71
C GLU A 26 11.21 -0.55 -22.98
N LEU A 27 12.08 -0.16 -22.04
CA LEU A 27 12.02 1.15 -21.39
C LEU A 27 12.20 2.30 -22.40
N LYS A 28 13.13 2.16 -23.36
CA LYS A 28 13.37 3.17 -24.39
C LYS A 28 12.16 3.34 -25.32
N LYS A 29 11.53 2.23 -25.74
CA LYS A 29 10.28 2.25 -26.52
C LYS A 29 9.17 2.98 -25.76
N ASN A 30 8.96 2.64 -24.49
CA ASN A 30 7.94 3.28 -23.64
C ASN A 30 8.15 4.79 -23.48
N VAL A 31 9.41 5.26 -23.39
CA VAL A 31 9.72 6.70 -23.34
C VAL A 31 9.42 7.38 -24.67
N ALA A 32 9.78 6.76 -25.79
CA ALA A 32 9.50 7.28 -27.13
C ALA A 32 7.99 7.38 -27.39
N GLU A 33 7.21 6.36 -27.02
CA GLU A 33 5.75 6.37 -27.15
C GLU A 33 5.09 7.46 -26.30
N LYS A 34 5.56 7.66 -25.06
CA LYS A 34 5.07 8.76 -24.20
C LYS A 34 5.40 10.14 -24.77
N ALA A 35 6.56 10.30 -25.39
CA ALA A 35 6.95 11.54 -26.06
C ALA A 35 6.16 11.80 -27.35
N ALA A 36 5.71 10.73 -28.03
CA ALA A 36 4.91 10.80 -29.24
C ALA A 36 3.39 10.95 -29.00
N ALA A 37 2.91 10.69 -27.78
CA ALA A 37 1.50 10.84 -27.42
C ALA A 37 1.08 12.33 -27.41
N PRO A 38 -0.03 12.72 -28.08
CA PRO A 38 -0.51 14.09 -28.02
C PRO A 38 -0.83 14.50 -26.59
N LEU A 39 -0.36 15.68 -26.16
CA LEU A 39 -0.67 16.30 -24.87
C LEU A 39 -2.19 16.52 -24.74
N ALA A 40 -2.91 15.53 -24.21
CA ALA A 40 -4.26 15.72 -23.72
C ALA A 40 -4.16 16.49 -22.39
N ALA A 41 -4.69 17.71 -22.38
CA ALA A 41 -4.60 18.65 -21.27
C ALA A 41 -4.97 18.04 -19.90
N THR A 42 -3.97 17.91 -19.02
CA THR A 42 -4.16 17.83 -17.58
C THR A 42 -3.75 19.15 -16.94
N SER A 43 -4.71 20.08 -16.89
CA SER A 43 -4.65 21.26 -16.04
C SER A 43 -5.77 21.16 -15.01
N THR A 44 -5.42 20.91 -13.75
CA THR A 44 -6.16 21.41 -12.58
C THR A 44 -5.23 21.41 -11.37
N SER A 45 -4.40 22.44 -11.28
CA SER A 45 -4.16 23.13 -10.01
C SER A 45 -5.27 24.18 -9.88
N THR A 46 -5.98 24.21 -8.75
CA THR A 46 -6.98 25.25 -8.47
C THR A 46 -6.64 25.90 -7.14
N ALA A 47 -6.24 27.16 -7.19
CA ALA A 47 -6.57 28.16 -6.17
C ALA A 47 -7.74 29.02 -6.70
N PRO A 48 -8.53 29.67 -5.83
CA PRO A 48 -9.89 30.12 -6.14
C PRO A 48 -9.91 31.56 -6.67
N ASP A 49 -10.78 31.87 -7.64
CA ASP A 49 -11.87 32.82 -7.40
C ASP A 49 -12.84 33.04 -8.59
N THR A 50 -14.12 33.13 -8.20
CA THR A 50 -15.27 33.89 -8.77
C THR A 50 -15.69 33.84 -10.25
N ARG A 51 -17.00 33.55 -10.40
CA ARG A 51 -18.01 34.02 -11.38
C ARG A 51 -18.12 33.34 -12.77
N GLY A 52 -19.35 32.93 -13.07
CA GLY A 52 -19.95 33.04 -14.42
C GLY A 52 -20.23 31.72 -15.16
N ALA A 53 -21.50 31.44 -15.43
CA ALA A 53 -22.03 30.21 -16.00
C ALA A 53 -21.71 29.97 -17.50
N LYS A 54 -21.62 28.68 -17.91
CA LYS A 54 -22.50 27.99 -18.89
C LYS A 54 -21.99 26.56 -19.19
N SER A 55 -22.91 25.60 -19.26
CA SER A 55 -22.68 24.15 -19.44
C SER A 55 -22.67 23.72 -20.93
N PRO A 56 -22.06 22.57 -21.28
CA PRO A 56 -22.53 21.80 -22.43
C PRO A 56 -22.84 20.32 -22.14
N ALA A 57 -24.00 19.91 -22.69
CA ALA A 57 -24.46 18.60 -23.18
C ALA A 57 -24.09 17.29 -22.44
N SER A 58 -25.12 16.65 -21.87
CA SER A 58 -25.07 15.31 -21.27
C SER A 58 -25.23 14.17 -22.29
N SER A 59 -24.32 13.19 -22.31
CA SER A 59 -24.52 11.92 -23.00
C SER A 59 -25.59 11.05 -22.32
N SER A 60 -26.43 10.38 -23.12
CA SER A 60 -27.64 9.69 -22.65
C SER A 60 -27.36 8.47 -21.75
N ARG A 61 -28.28 8.19 -20.83
CA ARG A 61 -28.23 7.10 -19.84
C ARG A 61 -28.03 5.70 -20.48
N SER A 62 -28.40 5.52 -21.75
CA SER A 62 -28.27 4.26 -22.48
C SER A 62 -26.81 3.95 -22.85
N ALA A 63 -26.03 4.95 -23.27
CA ALA A 63 -24.62 4.79 -23.63
C ALA A 63 -23.75 4.40 -22.41
N LYS A 64 -24.00 5.02 -21.26
CA LYS A 64 -23.31 4.71 -19.99
C LYS A 64 -23.59 3.28 -19.50
N ARG A 65 -24.80 2.74 -19.77
CA ARG A 65 -25.18 1.37 -19.40
C ARG A 65 -24.51 0.32 -20.28
N ARG A 66 -24.32 0.61 -21.58
CA ARG A 66 -23.65 -0.29 -22.55
C ARG A 66 -22.16 -0.44 -22.24
N ILE A 67 -21.48 0.65 -21.90
CA ILE A 67 -20.06 0.66 -21.50
C ILE A 67 -19.85 -0.13 -20.19
N ARG A 68 -20.75 0.04 -19.21
CA ARG A 68 -20.65 -0.67 -17.92
C ARG A 68 -20.86 -2.19 -18.07
N ARG A 69 -21.77 -2.63 -18.96
CA ARG A 69 -21.97 -4.06 -19.26
C ARG A 69 -20.78 -4.70 -19.98
N ARG A 70 -20.09 -3.95 -20.85
CA ARG A 70 -18.89 -4.44 -21.54
C ARG A 70 -17.71 -4.63 -20.56
N LYS A 71 -17.43 -3.64 -19.70
CA LYS A 71 -16.39 -3.77 -18.65
C LYS A 71 -16.63 -4.91 -17.66
N LEU A 72 -17.89 -5.21 -17.34
CA LEU A 72 -18.24 -6.31 -16.43
C LEU A 72 -18.07 -7.70 -17.10
N LYS A 73 -18.26 -7.81 -18.42
CA LYS A 73 -17.99 -9.05 -19.17
C LYS A 73 -16.50 -9.32 -19.35
N GLU A 74 -15.71 -8.28 -19.61
CA GLU A 74 -14.23 -8.37 -19.70
C GLU A 74 -13.62 -8.78 -18.33
N SER A 75 -14.15 -8.27 -17.21
CA SER A 75 -13.72 -8.65 -15.86
C SER A 75 -14.06 -10.10 -15.45
N ARG A 76 -15.11 -10.70 -16.02
CA ARG A 76 -15.48 -12.10 -15.73
C ARG A 76 -14.62 -13.10 -16.48
N ARG A 77 -14.28 -12.80 -17.76
CA ARG A 77 -13.36 -13.63 -18.56
C ARG A 77 -11.96 -13.72 -17.93
N GLY A 78 -11.41 -12.60 -17.47
CA GLY A 78 -10.11 -12.59 -16.78
C GLY A 78 -10.12 -13.29 -15.40
N GLY A 79 -11.29 -13.45 -14.76
CA GLY A 79 -11.41 -14.19 -13.50
C GLY A 79 -11.46 -15.71 -13.68
N GLU A 80 -12.04 -16.18 -14.78
CA GLU A 80 -12.14 -17.62 -15.10
C GLU A 80 -10.81 -18.18 -15.63
N GLU A 81 -10.03 -17.39 -16.38
CA GLU A 81 -8.68 -17.76 -16.84
C GLU A 81 -7.69 -17.93 -15.67
N ILE A 82 -7.76 -17.08 -14.64
CA ILE A 82 -6.89 -17.14 -13.45
C ILE A 82 -7.20 -18.37 -12.56
N ILE A 83 -8.46 -18.79 -12.51
CA ILE A 83 -8.87 -19.98 -11.75
C ILE A 83 -8.47 -21.28 -12.48
N GLY A 84 -8.48 -21.28 -13.82
CA GLY A 84 -7.99 -22.39 -14.65
C GLY A 84 -6.50 -22.67 -14.43
N MET A 85 -5.65 -21.64 -14.49
CA MET A 85 -4.19 -21.77 -14.30
C MET A 85 -3.79 -22.28 -12.90
N ARG A 86 -4.65 -22.08 -11.88
CA ARG A 86 -4.41 -22.55 -10.51
C ARG A 86 -4.65 -24.05 -10.33
N ARG A 87 -5.47 -24.67 -11.19
CA ARG A 87 -5.83 -26.09 -11.08
C ARG A 87 -4.82 -27.01 -11.75
N GLU A 88 -4.10 -26.51 -12.76
CA GLU A 88 -3.05 -27.26 -13.47
C GLU A 88 -1.69 -27.27 -12.75
N ARG A 89 -1.38 -26.24 -11.94
CA ARG A 89 -0.11 -26.16 -11.18
C ARG A 89 -0.05 -27.00 -9.89
N SER A 90 -1.16 -27.60 -9.43
CA SER A 90 -1.18 -28.37 -8.19
C SER A 90 -1.00 -29.89 -8.36
N THR A 91 -0.76 -30.39 -9.58
CA THR A 91 -0.67 -31.84 -9.86
C THR A 91 0.62 -32.33 -10.51
N LYS A 92 1.71 -31.55 -10.52
CA LYS A 92 3.03 -32.07 -10.92
C LYS A 92 4.08 -31.75 -9.87
N GLY A 93 4.43 -32.76 -9.07
CA GLY A 93 5.72 -32.80 -8.40
C GLY A 93 6.76 -33.23 -9.43
N GLU A 94 7.84 -32.48 -9.55
CA GLU A 94 8.92 -32.76 -10.50
C GLU A 94 10.23 -32.93 -9.72
N GLU A 95 10.76 -34.15 -9.80
CA GLU A 95 12.18 -34.44 -9.65
C GLU A 95 12.95 -33.93 -10.88
N PRO A 96 14.27 -33.65 -10.78
CA PRO A 96 15.01 -33.00 -11.85
C PRO A 96 15.44 -34.00 -12.93
N GLY A 97 14.91 -33.83 -14.14
CA GLY A 97 15.40 -34.47 -15.37
C GLY A 97 16.16 -33.46 -16.24
N GLU A 98 17.31 -33.89 -16.75
CA GLU A 98 18.18 -33.15 -17.66
C GLU A 98 17.59 -33.06 -19.07
N GLY A 99 17.78 -31.91 -19.74
CA GLY A 99 17.75 -31.76 -21.20
C GLY A 99 16.43 -31.31 -21.82
N ASP A 100 16.30 -30.01 -22.10
CA ASP A 100 16.03 -29.47 -23.45
C ASP A 100 16.13 -27.94 -23.40
N ASP A 101 17.26 -27.42 -23.88
CA ASP A 101 17.43 -26.03 -24.32
C ASP A 101 16.76 -25.91 -25.69
N ASP A 102 15.64 -25.19 -25.76
CA ASP A 102 15.30 -24.21 -26.82
C ASP A 102 13.80 -23.84 -26.73
N ASP A 103 13.52 -22.53 -26.80
CA ASP A 103 12.20 -21.89 -26.99
C ASP A 103 11.26 -21.60 -25.79
N ASP A 104 11.79 -21.33 -24.60
CA ASP A 104 11.13 -20.36 -23.71
C ASP A 104 11.65 -18.96 -24.05
N GLU A 105 10.92 -18.24 -24.91
CA GLU A 105 11.08 -16.81 -25.15
C GLU A 105 10.76 -16.06 -23.83
N GLU A 106 11.71 -16.09 -22.87
CA GLU A 106 11.53 -15.66 -21.49
C GLU A 106 11.05 -14.20 -21.44
N SER A 107 9.75 -14.02 -21.25
CA SER A 107 9.12 -12.74 -21.05
C SER A 107 9.70 -12.07 -19.80
N VAL A 108 10.16 -10.83 -19.92
CA VAL A 108 10.66 -10.09 -18.76
C VAL A 108 9.50 -9.40 -18.04
N ASP A 109 9.44 -9.53 -16.71
CA ASP A 109 8.47 -8.79 -15.91
C ASP A 109 8.84 -7.30 -15.87
N MET A 110 8.16 -6.50 -16.70
CA MET A 110 8.36 -5.07 -16.75
C MET A 110 7.71 -4.31 -15.58
N ALA A 111 6.86 -4.95 -14.77
CA ALA A 111 6.09 -4.26 -13.74
C ALA A 111 6.93 -3.48 -12.71
N PRO A 112 8.07 -3.98 -12.20
CA PRO A 112 8.95 -3.22 -11.30
C PRO A 112 9.55 -1.99 -11.97
N TYR A 113 9.90 -2.08 -13.26
CA TYR A 113 10.58 -1.02 -14.00
C TYR A 113 9.64 0.10 -14.45
N MET A 114 8.32 -0.12 -14.38
CA MET A 114 7.28 0.89 -14.64
C MET A 114 6.94 1.75 -13.42
N LEU A 115 7.60 1.52 -12.28
CA LEU A 115 7.43 2.29 -11.06
C LEU A 115 8.16 3.64 -11.13
N VAL A 116 7.71 4.59 -10.29
CA VAL A 116 8.19 5.97 -10.33
C VAL A 116 9.64 6.08 -9.85
N THR A 117 10.46 6.84 -10.57
CA THR A 117 11.87 7.12 -10.20
C THR A 117 12.07 8.53 -9.64
N HIS A 118 11.08 9.41 -9.87
CA HIS A 118 11.17 10.86 -9.75
C HIS A 118 12.47 11.45 -10.35
N ALA A 119 12.90 10.92 -11.49
CA ALA A 119 14.16 11.34 -12.14
C ALA A 119 14.24 12.87 -12.33
N ASP A 120 13.16 13.51 -12.78
CA ASP A 120 13.13 14.95 -13.07
C ASP A 120 13.11 15.83 -11.80
N GLY A 121 12.77 15.25 -10.64
CA GLY A 121 12.72 15.96 -9.36
C GLY A 121 13.99 15.84 -8.52
N ARG A 122 15.01 15.13 -9.03
CA ARG A 122 16.26 14.87 -8.30
C ARG A 122 17.21 16.06 -8.35
N THR A 123 17.88 16.33 -7.24
CA THR A 123 18.97 17.32 -7.21
C THR A 123 20.21 16.75 -7.89
N SER A 124 21.09 17.62 -8.41
CA SER A 124 22.37 17.20 -9.01
C SER A 124 23.23 16.38 -8.04
N LYS A 125 23.18 16.71 -6.75
CA LYS A 125 23.89 15.97 -5.70
C LYS A 125 23.37 14.54 -5.57
N ASP A 126 22.06 14.35 -5.40
CA ASP A 126 21.46 13.02 -5.28
C ASP A 126 21.67 12.19 -6.56
N PHE A 127 21.57 12.82 -7.73
CA PHE A 127 21.83 12.15 -9.00
C PHE A 127 23.29 11.69 -9.12
N LEU A 128 24.26 12.51 -8.71
CA LEU A 128 25.67 12.16 -8.69
C LEU A 128 25.95 11.00 -7.73
N GLU A 129 25.43 11.05 -6.50
CA GLU A 129 25.61 9.98 -5.50
C GLU A 129 25.12 8.63 -6.02
N ARG A 130 23.98 8.60 -6.72
CA ARG A 130 23.44 7.37 -7.33
C ARG A 130 24.24 6.91 -8.53
N SER A 131 24.73 7.84 -9.35
CA SER A 131 25.56 7.53 -10.51
C SER A 131 26.89 6.92 -10.07
N LEU A 132 27.50 7.46 -9.01
CA LEU A 132 28.71 6.89 -8.40
C LEU A 132 28.45 5.49 -7.84
N MET A 133 27.32 5.27 -7.16
CA MET A 133 26.94 3.94 -6.68
C MET A 133 26.68 2.97 -7.83
N ALA A 134 26.01 3.40 -8.91
CA ALA A 134 25.78 2.57 -10.09
C ALA A 134 27.10 2.16 -10.78
N ALA A 135 28.03 3.10 -10.91
CA ALA A 135 29.37 2.82 -11.44
C ALA A 135 30.15 1.85 -10.54
N PHE A 136 30.10 2.03 -9.22
CA PHE A 136 30.69 1.10 -8.26
C PHE A 136 30.10 -0.31 -8.39
N LEU A 137 28.76 -0.42 -8.47
CA LEU A 137 28.08 -1.71 -8.66
C LEU A 137 28.41 -2.35 -10.02
N LEU A 138 28.56 -1.55 -11.08
CA LEU A 138 29.05 -2.05 -12.38
C LEU A 138 30.44 -2.67 -12.23
N LYS A 139 31.37 -1.99 -11.54
CA LYS A 139 32.71 -2.55 -11.27
C LYS A 139 32.62 -3.86 -10.49
N CYS A 140 31.71 -3.98 -9.53
CA CYS A 140 31.47 -5.26 -8.86
C CYS A 140 31.02 -6.34 -9.84
N LEU A 141 30.08 -6.05 -10.76
CA LEU A 141 29.61 -7.00 -11.77
C LEU A 141 30.72 -7.47 -12.72
N GLN A 142 31.60 -6.55 -13.15
CA GLN A 142 32.77 -6.88 -13.98
C GLN A 142 33.72 -7.86 -13.27
N ARG A 143 33.90 -7.73 -11.95
CA ARG A 143 34.80 -8.60 -11.17
C ARG A 143 34.25 -9.99 -10.89
N VAL A 144 32.93 -10.16 -10.84
CA VAL A 144 32.30 -11.45 -10.53
C VAL A 144 31.92 -12.24 -11.78
N GLY A 145 32.39 -11.83 -12.96
CA GLY A 145 32.13 -12.54 -14.21
C GLY A 145 30.68 -12.43 -14.69
N PHE A 146 29.99 -11.32 -14.38
CA PHE A 146 28.63 -11.09 -14.89
C PHE A 146 28.60 -10.87 -16.41
N PHE A 147 29.66 -10.26 -16.95
CA PHE A 147 29.87 -10.06 -18.38
C PHE A 147 30.88 -11.09 -18.89
N ALA A 148 30.66 -11.62 -20.09
CA ALA A 148 31.57 -12.59 -20.71
C ALA A 148 32.95 -11.99 -20.99
N CYS A 149 32.98 -10.71 -21.43
CA CYS A 149 34.19 -9.96 -21.71
C CYS A 149 34.08 -8.56 -21.07
N PRO A 150 34.37 -8.42 -19.77
CA PRO A 150 34.28 -7.13 -19.10
C PRO A 150 35.36 -6.16 -19.63
N THR A 151 34.99 -4.89 -19.78
CA THR A 151 35.92 -3.85 -20.23
C THR A 151 37.00 -3.61 -19.17
N PRO A 152 38.29 -3.39 -19.56
CA PRO A 152 39.35 -2.98 -18.65
C PRO A 152 39.02 -1.71 -17.84
N ASP A 153 39.73 -1.50 -16.73
CA ASP A 153 39.41 -0.41 -15.80
C ASP A 153 39.77 0.99 -16.31
N ASP A 154 40.79 1.06 -17.14
CA ASP A 154 41.34 2.25 -17.78
C ASP A 154 40.59 2.63 -19.07
N GLU A 155 39.62 1.81 -19.49
CA GLU A 155 38.82 2.02 -20.68
C GLU A 155 37.37 2.44 -20.35
N VAL A 156 36.72 3.06 -21.33
CA VAL A 156 35.30 3.42 -21.25
C VAL A 156 34.46 2.15 -21.40
N PRO A 157 33.54 1.83 -20.47
CA PRO A 157 32.70 0.63 -20.54
C PRO A 157 31.99 0.47 -21.89
N GLY A 158 31.93 -0.76 -22.39
CA GLY A 158 31.21 -1.10 -23.62
C GLY A 158 29.70 -0.84 -23.54
N ALA A 159 29.02 -0.92 -24.69
CA ALA A 159 27.59 -0.59 -24.78
C ALA A 159 26.70 -1.43 -23.84
N GLU A 160 26.97 -2.74 -23.72
CA GLU A 160 26.24 -3.63 -22.81
C GLU A 160 26.41 -3.22 -21.34
N GLU A 161 27.65 -2.91 -20.94
CA GLU A 161 27.97 -2.49 -19.58
C GLU A 161 27.33 -1.14 -19.23
N ILE A 162 27.32 -0.19 -20.18
CA ILE A 162 26.63 1.10 -20.04
C ILE A 162 25.13 0.89 -19.86
N ILE A 163 24.51 -0.03 -20.61
CA ILE A 163 23.09 -0.36 -20.47
C ILE A 163 22.80 -0.91 -19.06
N VAL A 164 23.62 -1.85 -18.58
CA VAL A 164 23.48 -2.40 -17.23
C VAL A 164 23.69 -1.33 -16.16
N ALA A 165 24.68 -0.44 -16.32
CA ALA A 165 24.89 0.68 -15.42
C ALA A 165 23.70 1.67 -15.41
N ALA A 166 23.08 1.93 -16.56
CA ALA A 166 21.88 2.74 -16.66
C ALA A 166 20.70 2.08 -15.92
N LEU A 167 20.56 0.76 -15.98
CA LEU A 167 19.57 0.02 -15.21
C LEU A 167 19.87 0.04 -13.71
N LEU A 168 21.13 -0.11 -13.29
CA LEU A 168 21.53 0.03 -11.89
C LEU A 168 21.16 1.42 -11.35
N LEU A 169 21.46 2.48 -12.11
CA LEU A 169 21.09 3.85 -11.75
C LEU A 169 19.57 4.00 -11.64
N ARG A 170 18.82 3.51 -12.62
CA ARG A 170 17.35 3.52 -12.59
C ARG A 170 16.81 2.76 -11.37
N ASN A 171 17.35 1.59 -11.07
CA ASN A 171 16.95 0.75 -9.94
C ASN A 171 17.24 1.45 -8.61
N LEU A 172 18.39 2.10 -8.46
CA LEU A 172 18.68 2.93 -7.29
C LEU A 172 17.64 4.05 -7.13
N GLN A 173 17.25 4.71 -8.22
CA GLN A 173 16.25 5.77 -8.19
C GLN A 173 14.84 5.25 -7.84
N LEU A 174 14.39 4.13 -8.41
CA LEU A 174 13.06 3.59 -8.14
C LEU A 174 12.95 3.02 -6.72
N LEU A 175 14.00 2.36 -6.21
CA LEU A 175 13.95 1.66 -4.93
C LEU A 175 13.76 2.59 -3.72
N GLN A 176 14.14 3.85 -3.81
CA GLN A 176 13.88 4.83 -2.75
C GLN A 176 12.39 4.97 -2.43
N PHE A 177 11.54 4.91 -3.46
CA PHE A 177 10.12 5.23 -3.36
C PHE A 177 9.20 4.02 -3.32
N ASN A 178 9.65 2.90 -3.90
CA ASN A 178 8.75 1.77 -4.20
C ASN A 178 9.09 0.49 -3.42
N ALA A 179 10.20 0.48 -2.68
CA ALA A 179 10.64 -0.71 -1.98
C ALA A 179 9.93 -0.86 -0.64
N HIS A 180 9.56 -2.11 -0.31
CA HIS A 180 8.82 -2.45 0.91
C HIS A 180 9.72 -3.26 1.83
N GLU A 181 9.77 -2.84 3.09
CA GLU A 181 10.37 -3.64 4.16
C GLU A 181 9.46 -4.85 4.43
N PHE A 182 10.03 -6.05 4.43
CA PHE A 182 9.34 -7.24 4.89
C PHE A 182 9.91 -7.72 6.23
N PHE A 183 9.02 -8.29 7.04
CA PHE A 183 9.29 -8.65 8.42
C PHE A 183 8.57 -9.95 8.78
N GLU A 184 9.02 -10.58 9.84
CA GLU A 184 8.32 -11.66 10.53
C GLU A 184 7.90 -11.21 11.92
N THR A 185 6.85 -11.80 12.46
CA THR A 185 6.47 -11.60 13.87
C THR A 185 7.23 -12.62 14.73
N ARG A 186 8.02 -12.16 15.70
CA ARG A 186 8.65 -13.06 16.68
C ARG A 186 7.81 -13.07 17.95
N ALA A 187 7.25 -14.22 18.30
CA ALA A 187 6.52 -14.41 19.54
C ALA A 187 7.48 -14.49 20.74
N SER A 188 7.01 -14.08 21.92
CA SER A 188 7.75 -14.28 23.15
C SER A 188 7.44 -15.67 23.75
N PRO A 189 8.30 -16.22 24.62
CA PRO A 189 7.96 -17.43 25.38
C PRO A 189 6.73 -17.19 26.25
N GLY A 190 5.77 -18.12 26.20
CA GLY A 190 4.62 -18.15 27.11
C GLY A 190 3.37 -17.40 26.66
N HIS A 191 3.39 -16.60 25.58
CA HIS A 191 2.18 -15.99 25.02
C HIS A 191 2.36 -15.56 23.54
N ARG A 192 1.35 -15.81 22.70
CA ARG A 192 1.30 -15.51 21.25
C ARG A 192 1.53 -14.03 20.95
N PHE A 193 0.83 -13.15 21.66
CA PHE A 193 0.85 -11.70 21.42
C PHE A 193 1.68 -10.87 22.41
N ARG A 194 1.64 -11.16 23.71
CA ARG A 194 2.45 -10.42 24.71
C ARG A 194 3.93 -10.56 24.39
N GLY A 195 4.65 -9.44 24.42
CA GLY A 195 6.07 -9.39 24.07
C GLY A 195 6.40 -9.72 22.61
N SER A 196 5.41 -10.05 21.77
CA SER A 196 5.63 -10.29 20.35
C SER A 196 6.04 -8.99 19.66
N ARG A 197 6.92 -9.10 18.66
CA ARG A 197 7.37 -7.93 17.90
C ARG A 197 7.68 -8.27 16.45
N PRO A 198 7.39 -7.35 15.50
CA PRO A 198 7.88 -7.49 14.15
C PRO A 198 9.40 -7.32 14.13
N VAL A 199 10.08 -8.23 13.44
CA VAL A 199 11.52 -8.17 13.18
C VAL A 199 11.74 -8.03 11.68
N TYR A 200 12.46 -6.97 11.32
CA TYR A 200 12.84 -6.69 9.95
C TYR A 200 13.74 -7.80 9.39
N LEU A 201 13.40 -8.30 8.20
CA LEU A 201 14.15 -9.34 7.51
C LEU A 201 14.85 -8.83 6.25
N GLY A 202 14.27 -7.84 5.56
CA GLY A 202 14.85 -7.29 4.35
C GLY A 202 13.92 -6.37 3.58
N VAL A 203 14.25 -6.14 2.31
CA VAL A 203 13.49 -5.32 1.37
C VAL A 203 13.10 -6.13 0.14
N ALA A 204 11.90 -5.90 -0.36
CA ALA A 204 11.40 -6.46 -1.61
C ALA A 204 10.62 -5.41 -2.40
N ILE A 205 10.41 -5.65 -3.69
CA ILE A 205 9.53 -4.85 -4.54
C ILE A 205 8.25 -5.64 -4.77
N TYR A 206 7.11 -4.99 -4.52
CA TYR A 206 5.79 -5.52 -4.83
C TYR A 206 5.09 -4.53 -5.76
N PRO A 207 5.22 -4.68 -7.10
CA PRO A 207 4.80 -3.63 -8.05
C PRO A 207 3.33 -3.22 -7.91
N THR A 208 2.45 -4.16 -7.57
CA THR A 208 1.03 -3.85 -7.32
C THR A 208 0.83 -3.00 -6.07
N VAL A 209 1.53 -3.32 -4.98
CA VAL A 209 1.38 -2.62 -3.69
C VAL A 209 2.11 -1.28 -3.69
N ALA A 210 3.22 -1.16 -4.43
CA ALA A 210 3.93 0.10 -4.62
C ALA A 210 3.08 1.22 -5.24
N ARG A 211 1.93 0.88 -5.84
CA ARG A 211 0.95 1.85 -6.37
C ARG A 211 0.02 2.42 -5.30
N PHE A 212 0.01 1.85 -4.09
CA PHE A 212 -0.90 2.29 -3.03
C PHE A 212 -0.32 3.55 -2.42
N ASN A 213 -1.08 4.63 -2.47
CA ASN A 213 -0.68 5.91 -1.89
C ASN A 213 -0.64 5.84 -0.36
N HIS A 214 -0.12 6.90 0.24
CA HIS A 214 -0.02 7.02 1.68
C HIS A 214 -1.32 7.47 2.36
N ASP A 215 -1.65 6.86 3.50
CA ASP A 215 -2.57 7.40 4.51
C ASP A 215 -1.96 7.25 5.92
N CYS A 216 -2.08 8.28 6.76
CA CYS A 216 -1.64 8.19 8.16
C CYS A 216 -2.58 7.31 9.00
N TYR A 217 -3.78 7.01 8.50
CA TYR A 217 -4.77 6.13 9.08
C TYR A 217 -5.32 5.16 7.99
N PRO A 218 -4.52 4.20 7.51
CA PRO A 218 -4.91 3.32 6.40
C PRO A 218 -6.08 2.41 6.79
N ALA A 219 -6.86 1.99 5.78
CA ALA A 219 -7.98 1.04 5.96
C ALA A 219 -7.56 -0.42 5.89
N VAL A 220 -6.27 -0.66 5.68
CA VAL A 220 -5.68 -1.97 5.47
C VAL A 220 -4.53 -2.18 6.43
N THR A 221 -4.25 -3.44 6.72
CA THR A 221 -3.05 -3.90 7.42
C THR A 221 -2.17 -4.71 6.47
N ARG A 222 -0.87 -4.74 6.77
CA ARG A 222 0.15 -5.44 6.01
C ARG A 222 0.78 -6.54 6.85
N TYR A 223 0.86 -7.73 6.30
CA TYR A 223 1.67 -8.83 6.81
C TYR A 223 2.23 -9.66 5.64
N PHE A 224 3.03 -10.67 5.93
CA PHE A 224 3.70 -11.48 4.90
C PHE A 224 3.37 -12.96 5.09
N VAL A 225 3.24 -13.70 3.98
CA VAL A 225 3.12 -15.17 3.96
C VAL A 225 4.16 -15.70 2.98
N GLY A 226 5.20 -16.34 3.48
CA GLY A 226 6.42 -16.62 2.73
C GLY A 226 6.99 -15.33 2.14
N ARG A 227 7.08 -15.29 0.80
CA ARG A 227 7.55 -14.12 0.04
C ARG A 227 6.42 -13.20 -0.44
N HIS A 228 5.17 -13.49 -0.09
CA HIS A 228 4.02 -12.69 -0.54
C HIS A 228 3.67 -11.63 0.48
N ILE A 229 3.52 -10.39 0.01
CA ILE A 229 2.86 -9.32 0.76
C ILE A 229 1.35 -9.58 0.77
N VAL A 230 0.74 -9.48 1.95
CA VAL A 230 -0.72 -9.56 2.11
C VAL A 230 -1.22 -8.23 2.63
N ILE A 231 -2.09 -7.60 1.84
CA ILE A 231 -2.82 -6.38 2.21
C ILE A 231 -4.26 -6.75 2.50
N ARG A 232 -4.69 -6.59 3.76
CA ARG A 232 -6.02 -6.98 4.21
C ARG A 232 -6.77 -5.81 4.82
N ALA A 233 -8.01 -5.60 4.40
CA ALA A 233 -8.86 -4.56 4.97
C ALA A 233 -9.14 -4.84 6.45
N VAL A 234 -8.95 -3.82 7.30
CA VAL A 234 -9.31 -3.82 8.72
C VAL A 234 -10.58 -3.02 9.00
N ARG A 235 -11.10 -2.32 7.98
CA ARG A 235 -12.41 -1.69 7.98
C ARG A 235 -13.06 -1.76 6.60
N GLY A 236 -14.36 -1.52 6.55
CA GLY A 236 -15.12 -1.57 5.30
C GLY A 236 -14.65 -0.54 4.28
N LEU A 237 -14.44 -0.99 3.05
CA LEU A 237 -14.13 -0.18 1.86
C LEU A 237 -15.28 -0.31 0.86
N ARG A 238 -15.68 0.80 0.24
CA ARG A 238 -16.73 0.87 -0.79
C ARG A 238 -16.11 0.93 -2.18
N PRO A 239 -16.83 0.53 -3.24
CA PRO A 239 -16.38 0.75 -4.60
C PRO A 239 -16.06 2.22 -4.86
N GLY A 240 -14.82 2.49 -5.29
CA GLY A 240 -14.31 3.85 -5.51
C GLY A 240 -13.51 4.43 -4.35
N ASP A 241 -13.50 3.77 -3.18
CA ASP A 241 -12.60 4.16 -2.08
C ASP A 241 -11.14 3.90 -2.49
N VAL A 242 -10.25 4.80 -2.07
CA VAL A 242 -8.81 4.64 -2.27
C VAL A 242 -8.28 3.61 -1.28
N ILE A 243 -7.53 2.64 -1.79
CA ILE A 243 -6.73 1.75 -0.96
C ILE A 243 -5.35 2.39 -0.78
N ALA A 244 -5.02 2.70 0.46
CA ALA A 244 -3.79 3.38 0.84
C ALA A 244 -3.08 2.61 1.95
N GLU A 245 -1.75 2.65 1.93
CA GLU A 245 -0.88 2.08 2.97
C GLU A 245 -0.28 3.17 3.85
N ASN A 246 0.30 2.78 4.99
CA ASN A 246 1.13 3.69 5.75
C ASN A 246 2.61 3.52 5.35
N TYR A 247 3.28 4.62 5.02
CA TYR A 247 4.69 4.63 4.57
C TYR A 247 5.69 4.71 5.73
N GLY A 248 5.23 4.41 6.96
CA GLY A 248 6.02 4.48 8.20
C GLY A 248 5.45 5.43 9.25
N PRO A 249 5.21 6.72 8.95
CA PRO A 249 4.73 7.67 9.95
C PRO A 249 3.21 7.54 10.16
N ILE A 250 2.80 6.86 11.23
CA ILE A 250 1.40 6.71 11.65
C ILE A 250 1.00 7.76 12.70
N PHE A 251 -0.23 8.27 12.65
CA PHE A 251 -0.68 9.35 13.54
C PHE A 251 -0.68 8.97 15.03
N THR A 252 -0.88 7.68 15.32
CA THR A 252 -0.89 7.16 16.70
C THR A 252 0.47 7.28 17.39
N LYS A 253 1.58 7.33 16.64
CA LYS A 253 2.95 7.34 17.17
C LYS A 253 3.71 8.65 16.93
N ARG A 254 3.37 9.39 15.87
CA ARG A 254 4.11 10.58 15.42
C ARG A 254 3.19 11.78 15.33
N THR A 255 3.68 12.95 15.74
CA THR A 255 3.00 14.25 15.59
C THR A 255 2.85 14.64 14.12
N LEU A 256 1.89 15.52 13.78
CA LEU A 256 1.71 16.00 12.40
C LEU A 256 3.00 16.53 11.78
N ALA A 257 3.75 17.35 12.51
CA ALA A 257 5.03 17.91 12.04
C ALA A 257 6.06 16.82 11.71
N GLU A 258 6.20 15.79 12.55
CA GLU A 258 7.10 14.66 12.27
C GLU A 258 6.63 13.85 11.05
N ARG A 259 5.31 13.61 10.92
CA ARG A 259 4.75 12.88 9.78
C ARG A 259 5.02 13.62 8.47
N GLN A 260 4.71 14.92 8.41
CA GLN A 260 4.94 15.76 7.24
C GLN A 260 6.43 15.84 6.89
N ARG A 261 7.30 16.08 7.87
CA ARG A 261 8.76 16.13 7.65
C ARG A 261 9.30 14.82 7.08
N THR A 262 8.86 13.68 7.63
CA THR A 262 9.30 12.35 7.18
C THR A 262 8.85 12.07 5.75
N LEU A 263 7.57 12.36 5.44
CA LEU A 263 7.02 12.11 4.10
C LEU A 263 7.60 13.06 3.05
N ALA A 264 7.74 14.34 3.38
CA ALA A 264 8.37 15.31 2.50
C ALA A 264 9.84 14.99 2.25
N GLY A 265 10.59 14.55 3.27
CA GLY A 265 12.01 14.21 3.12
C GLY A 265 12.26 12.92 2.33
N ARG A 266 11.47 11.86 2.57
CA ARG A 266 11.70 10.53 1.97
C ARG A 266 10.96 10.33 0.64
N TYR A 267 9.75 10.87 0.52
CA TYR A 267 8.81 10.59 -0.57
C TYR A 267 8.38 11.85 -1.35
N TRP A 268 8.87 13.04 -0.96
CA TRP A 268 8.68 14.30 -1.68
C TRP A 268 7.23 14.75 -1.86
N PHE A 269 6.38 14.49 -0.87
CA PHE A 269 5.01 14.99 -0.85
C PHE A 269 4.58 15.43 0.55
N SER A 270 3.53 16.26 0.61
CA SER A 270 2.82 16.60 1.85
C SER A 270 1.53 15.81 1.95
N CYS A 271 1.32 15.12 3.08
CA CYS A 271 0.16 14.26 3.26
C CYS A 271 -1.09 15.07 3.57
N THR A 272 -2.14 14.87 2.77
CA THR A 272 -3.45 15.52 2.96
C THR A 272 -4.52 14.54 3.43
N CYS A 273 -4.13 13.41 4.04
CA CYS A 273 -5.11 12.48 4.61
C CYS A 273 -5.91 13.14 5.74
N LYS A 274 -7.05 12.55 6.10
CA LYS A 274 -7.95 13.09 7.13
C LYS A 274 -7.25 13.31 8.47
N ALA A 275 -6.41 12.38 8.89
CA ALA A 275 -5.66 12.49 10.14
C ALA A 275 -4.62 13.63 10.14
N CYS A 276 -4.14 14.05 8.96
CA CYS A 276 -3.27 15.21 8.83
C CYS A 276 -4.05 16.52 8.74
N GLN A 277 -5.16 16.54 7.98
CA GLN A 277 -6.00 17.74 7.85
C GLN A 277 -6.64 18.15 9.17
N GLU A 278 -7.04 17.17 9.98
CA GLU A 278 -7.70 17.40 11.27
C GLU A 278 -6.73 17.33 12.46
N ASP A 279 -5.40 17.28 12.21
CA ASP A 279 -4.34 17.12 13.22
C ASP A 279 -4.68 16.14 14.35
N TRP A 280 -4.92 14.88 13.97
CA TRP A 280 -5.37 13.89 14.95
C TRP A 280 -4.33 13.66 16.06
N PRO A 281 -4.79 13.53 17.33
CA PRO A 281 -3.90 13.36 18.46
C PRO A 281 -3.19 12.01 18.41
N ARG A 282 -1.98 11.97 18.99
CA ARG A 282 -1.26 10.72 19.25
C ARG A 282 -2.06 9.82 20.19
N PHE A 283 -1.74 8.54 20.18
CA PHE A 283 -2.51 7.52 20.91
C PHE A 283 -2.65 7.81 22.41
N GLU A 284 -1.61 8.36 23.05
CA GLU A 284 -1.61 8.78 24.46
C GLU A 284 -2.64 9.86 24.81
N ASN A 285 -3.00 10.73 23.84
CA ASN A 285 -3.92 11.85 24.02
C ASN A 285 -5.29 11.60 23.37
N LEU A 286 -5.46 10.42 22.78
CA LEU A 286 -6.65 10.02 22.06
C LEU A 286 -7.72 9.57 23.07
N THR A 287 -8.94 10.06 22.95
CA THR A 287 -10.06 9.69 23.84
C THR A 287 -11.25 9.14 23.03
N ASN A 288 -12.19 8.49 23.71
CA ASN A 288 -13.45 8.09 23.08
C ASN A 288 -14.43 9.26 22.90
N ASP A 289 -14.25 10.36 23.63
CA ASP A 289 -15.19 11.49 23.64
C ASP A 289 -15.18 12.32 22.36
N SER A 290 -14.06 12.27 21.61
CA SER A 290 -13.89 12.96 20.32
C SER A 290 -14.63 12.30 19.14
N VAL A 291 -15.31 11.18 19.38
CA VAL A 291 -16.04 10.44 18.36
C VAL A 291 -17.15 11.28 17.73
N ARG A 292 -17.29 11.16 16.41
CA ARG A 292 -18.37 11.77 15.65
C ARG A 292 -19.34 10.71 15.17
N LEU A 293 -20.62 10.88 15.47
CA LEU A 293 -21.71 10.01 15.05
C LEU A 293 -22.17 10.39 13.64
N ARG A 294 -22.52 9.39 12.83
CA ARG A 294 -23.09 9.57 11.49
C ARG A 294 -24.58 9.83 11.60
N CYS A 295 -25.09 10.68 10.71
CA CYS A 295 -26.52 10.90 10.58
C CYS A 295 -27.26 9.57 10.25
N PRO A 296 -28.37 9.23 10.94
CA PRO A 296 -29.18 8.05 10.64
C PRO A 296 -29.87 8.09 9.28
N THR A 297 -30.00 9.28 8.68
CA THR A 297 -30.70 9.43 7.41
C THR A 297 -29.90 8.75 6.29
N ALA A 298 -30.52 7.78 5.62
CA ALA A 298 -29.92 7.08 4.49
C ALA A 298 -29.37 8.05 3.43
N GLY A 299 -28.12 7.84 3.02
CA GLY A 299 -27.43 8.69 2.05
C GLY A 299 -26.87 10.01 2.59
N CYS A 300 -27.12 10.35 3.86
CA CYS A 300 -26.58 11.57 4.46
C CYS A 300 -25.13 11.36 4.95
N GLY A 301 -24.23 12.28 4.59
CA GLY A 301 -22.85 12.31 5.08
C GLY A 301 -22.64 13.12 6.37
N GLY A 302 -23.71 13.63 6.97
CA GLY A 302 -23.63 14.50 8.16
C GLY A 302 -22.99 13.80 9.36
N LEU A 303 -22.13 14.54 10.06
CA LEU A 303 -21.44 14.09 11.27
C LEU A 303 -21.84 14.97 12.46
N HIS A 304 -21.98 14.35 13.63
CA HIS A 304 -22.47 14.97 14.86
C HIS A 304 -21.57 14.64 16.03
N SER A 305 -21.30 15.61 16.89
CA SER A 305 -20.54 15.36 18.13
C SER A 305 -21.42 14.60 19.11
N ARG A 306 -20.81 13.65 19.85
CA ARG A 306 -21.45 12.92 20.95
C ARG A 306 -22.19 13.84 21.93
N ALA A 307 -21.62 15.00 22.25
CA ALA A 307 -22.17 15.95 23.22
C ALA A 307 -23.49 16.63 22.76
N GLN A 308 -23.83 16.56 21.48
CA GLN A 308 -25.03 17.22 20.95
C GLN A 308 -26.32 16.48 21.33
N GLN A 309 -26.24 15.16 21.56
CA GLN A 309 -27.40 14.33 21.90
C GLN A 309 -27.67 14.38 23.40
N ARG A 310 -28.91 14.75 23.75
CA ARG A 310 -29.49 14.57 25.09
C ARG A 310 -30.66 13.59 24.97
N PRO A 311 -31.03 12.86 26.05
CA PRO A 311 -32.16 11.94 26.01
C PRO A 311 -33.43 12.61 25.44
N GLY A 312 -34.07 11.97 24.47
CA GLY A 312 -35.30 12.43 23.80
C GLY A 312 -35.14 13.65 22.88
N LYS A 313 -33.94 14.23 22.74
CA LYS A 313 -33.74 15.45 21.97
C LYS A 313 -33.55 15.16 20.48
N LEU A 314 -34.35 15.82 19.65
CA LEU A 314 -34.15 15.86 18.21
C LEU A 314 -33.18 16.98 17.82
N ILE A 315 -32.24 16.67 16.93
CA ILE A 315 -31.24 17.60 16.40
C ILE A 315 -31.52 17.83 14.92
N LYS A 316 -31.39 19.07 14.44
CA LYS A 316 -31.47 19.36 13.01
C LYS A 316 -30.13 19.06 12.34
N CYS A 317 -30.10 18.12 11.39
CA CYS A 317 -28.87 17.78 10.66
C CYS A 317 -28.53 18.85 9.62
N SER A 318 -27.28 19.35 9.60
CA SER A 318 -26.84 20.32 8.60
C SER A 318 -26.76 19.74 7.18
N GLY A 319 -26.56 18.43 7.05
CA GLY A 319 -26.47 17.74 5.76
C GLY A 319 -27.82 17.52 5.10
N CYS A 320 -28.74 16.81 5.77
CA CYS A 320 -30.05 16.45 5.20
C CYS A 320 -31.20 17.37 5.63
N GLN A 321 -30.94 18.34 6.52
CA GLN A 321 -31.93 19.27 7.09
C GLN A 321 -33.07 18.63 7.91
N LYS A 322 -33.09 17.30 8.06
CA LYS A 322 -34.08 16.56 8.85
C LYS A 322 -33.80 16.68 10.35
N LYS A 323 -34.87 16.56 11.14
CA LYS A 323 -34.78 16.32 12.59
C LYS A 323 -34.42 14.84 12.81
N ILE A 324 -33.32 14.58 13.49
CA ILE A 324 -32.77 13.25 13.72
C ILE A 324 -32.59 12.99 15.22
N CYS A 325 -32.63 11.73 15.62
CA CYS A 325 -32.22 11.25 16.94
C CYS A 325 -30.94 10.45 16.79
N LEU A 326 -29.98 10.62 17.70
CA LEU A 326 -28.69 9.90 17.68
C LEU A 326 -28.59 8.78 18.72
N GLU A 327 -29.69 8.45 19.42
CA GLU A 327 -29.70 7.44 20.49
C GLU A 327 -29.33 6.05 19.99
N ASP A 328 -29.85 5.64 18.83
CA ASP A 328 -29.50 4.35 18.23
C ASP A 328 -28.02 4.28 17.85
N GLN A 329 -27.46 5.37 17.32
CA GLN A 329 -26.02 5.45 17.01
C GLN A 329 -25.18 5.37 18.28
N LEU A 330 -25.61 6.01 19.38
CA LEU A 330 -24.94 5.94 20.67
C LEU A 330 -25.04 4.55 21.30
N ALA A 331 -26.19 3.90 21.23
CA ALA A 331 -26.38 2.53 21.71
C ALA A 331 -25.47 1.57 20.93
N CYS A 332 -25.48 1.66 19.60
CA CYS A 332 -24.60 0.86 18.74
C CYS A 332 -23.11 1.13 19.01
N LEU A 333 -22.72 2.39 19.28
CA LEU A 333 -21.34 2.71 19.67
C LEU A 333 -20.94 2.01 20.98
N ARG A 334 -21.80 2.02 22.01
CA ARG A 334 -21.54 1.32 23.28
C ARG A 334 -21.44 -0.19 23.09
N GLU A 335 -22.28 -0.77 22.21
CA GLU A 335 -22.15 -2.17 21.83
C GLU A 335 -20.81 -2.46 21.16
N CYS A 336 -20.33 -1.57 20.28
CA CYS A 336 -19.01 -1.72 19.66
C CYS A 336 -17.91 -1.69 20.72
N GLU A 337 -17.98 -0.78 21.70
CA GLU A 337 -17.02 -0.71 22.81
C GLU A 337 -17.00 -2.02 23.62
N ALA A 338 -18.16 -2.57 23.98
CA ALA A 338 -18.24 -3.85 24.68
C ALA A 338 -17.72 -5.02 23.83
N LEU A 339 -17.93 -5.00 22.51
CA LEU A 339 -17.36 -5.98 21.60
C LEU A 339 -15.84 -5.84 21.48
N TYR A 340 -15.29 -4.62 21.54
CA TYR A 340 -13.84 -4.43 21.58
C TYR A 340 -13.23 -5.08 22.82
N ASP A 341 -13.82 -4.86 23.99
CA ASP A 341 -13.34 -5.47 25.24
C ASP A 341 -13.36 -7.00 25.17
N ARG A 342 -14.45 -7.59 24.64
CA ARG A 342 -14.55 -9.03 24.41
C ARG A 342 -13.53 -9.55 23.39
N GLY A 343 -13.32 -8.82 22.30
CA GLY A 343 -12.35 -9.21 21.27
C GLY A 343 -10.92 -9.17 21.79
N LEU A 344 -10.59 -8.15 22.60
CA LEU A 344 -9.30 -8.03 23.29
C LEU A 344 -9.11 -9.13 24.34
N ALA A 345 -10.15 -9.48 25.11
CA ALA A 345 -10.10 -10.61 26.04
C ALA A 345 -9.88 -11.94 25.31
N SER A 346 -10.55 -12.16 24.17
CA SER A 346 -10.34 -13.37 23.35
C SER A 346 -8.93 -13.43 22.77
N MET A 347 -8.35 -12.29 22.40
CA MET A 347 -6.95 -12.20 21.96
C MET A 347 -5.97 -12.54 23.09
N GLU A 348 -6.23 -12.04 24.30
CA GLU A 348 -5.46 -12.32 25.51
C GLU A 348 -5.56 -13.79 25.95
N GLU A 349 -6.70 -14.43 25.74
CA GLU A 349 -6.88 -15.87 25.94
C GLU A 349 -6.40 -16.71 24.74
N GLU A 350 -5.70 -16.10 23.78
CA GLU A 350 -5.12 -16.75 22.60
C GLU A 350 -6.14 -17.43 21.65
N ARG A 351 -7.43 -17.10 21.81
CA ARG A 351 -8.56 -17.51 20.94
C ARG A 351 -8.62 -16.61 19.70
N VAL A 352 -7.62 -16.74 18.83
CA VAL A 352 -7.36 -15.82 17.71
C VAL A 352 -8.52 -15.69 16.73
N ASP A 353 -9.13 -16.79 16.30
CA ASP A 353 -10.25 -16.75 15.35
C ASP A 353 -11.47 -16.00 15.91
N GLU A 354 -11.77 -16.20 17.20
CA GLU A 354 -12.88 -15.52 17.87
C GLU A 354 -12.60 -14.03 18.07
N ALA A 355 -11.35 -13.67 18.40
CA ALA A 355 -10.90 -12.29 18.47
C ALA A 355 -11.07 -11.60 17.10
N ILE A 356 -10.63 -12.24 16.01
CA ILE A 356 -10.79 -11.70 14.64
C ILE A 356 -12.26 -11.49 14.31
N GLY A 357 -13.11 -12.49 14.54
CA GLY A 357 -14.54 -12.42 14.24
C GLY A 357 -15.21 -11.27 15.01
N THR A 358 -15.00 -11.22 16.32
CA THR A 358 -15.58 -10.20 17.20
C THR A 358 -15.11 -8.80 16.83
N LEU A 359 -13.80 -8.59 16.63
CA LEU A 359 -13.24 -7.28 16.28
C LEU A 359 -13.69 -6.81 14.89
N CYS A 360 -13.73 -7.71 13.89
CA CYS A 360 -14.23 -7.37 12.55
C CYS A 360 -15.69 -6.89 12.60
N ASP A 361 -16.54 -7.61 13.32
CA ASP A 361 -17.96 -7.25 13.46
C ASP A 361 -18.14 -5.90 14.16
N ALA A 362 -17.39 -5.67 15.25
CA ALA A 362 -17.42 -4.42 15.98
C ALA A 362 -16.96 -3.23 15.12
N LEU A 363 -15.83 -3.37 14.43
CA LEU A 363 -15.30 -2.32 13.54
C LEU A 363 -16.25 -2.02 12.38
N LYS A 364 -16.86 -3.05 11.80
CA LYS A 364 -17.87 -2.90 10.75
C LYS A 364 -19.07 -2.08 11.25
N ARG A 365 -19.61 -2.40 12.43
CA ARG A 365 -20.72 -1.65 13.05
C ARG A 365 -20.30 -0.22 13.37
N PHE A 366 -19.13 -0.03 13.98
CA PHE A 366 -18.60 1.30 14.31
C PHE A 366 -18.53 2.21 13.08
N HIS A 367 -17.98 1.74 11.96
CA HIS A 367 -17.88 2.58 10.76
C HIS A 367 -19.22 2.88 10.07
N GLN A 368 -20.29 2.16 10.41
CA GLN A 368 -21.65 2.46 9.96
C GLN A 368 -22.30 3.59 10.76
N VAL A 369 -22.03 3.69 12.07
CA VAL A 369 -22.70 4.63 12.98
C VAL A 369 -21.82 5.79 13.44
N ALA A 370 -20.49 5.66 13.33
CA ALA A 370 -19.52 6.60 13.85
C ALA A 370 -18.32 6.78 12.92
N CYS A 371 -17.46 7.74 13.27
CA CYS A 371 -16.26 8.10 12.56
C CYS A 371 -15.13 8.41 13.55
N PRO A 372 -13.88 7.97 13.28
CA PRO A 372 -12.73 8.36 14.09
C PRO A 372 -12.44 9.88 14.04
N PRO A 373 -11.60 10.40 14.94
CA PRO A 373 -10.78 9.67 15.93
C PRO A 373 -11.61 9.03 17.07
N HIS A 374 -11.21 7.82 17.51
CA HIS A 374 -11.83 7.12 18.65
C HIS A 374 -10.83 6.09 19.23
N ARG A 375 -10.44 6.22 20.51
CA ARG A 375 -9.37 5.41 21.11
C ARG A 375 -9.65 3.91 21.06
N GLY A 376 -10.84 3.49 21.48
CA GLY A 376 -11.22 2.07 21.48
C GLY A 376 -11.21 1.44 20.09
N THR A 377 -11.66 2.17 19.07
CA THR A 377 -11.64 1.69 17.67
C THR A 377 -10.21 1.48 17.18
N HIS A 378 -9.32 2.42 17.47
CA HIS A 378 -7.92 2.29 17.05
C HIS A 378 -7.19 1.15 17.77
N LEU A 379 -7.51 0.89 19.05
CA LEU A 379 -7.02 -0.32 19.74
C LEU A 379 -7.52 -1.59 19.08
N ALA A 380 -8.81 -1.65 18.75
CA ALA A 380 -9.41 -2.79 18.07
C ALA A 380 -8.79 -3.05 16.69
N GLU A 381 -8.47 -2.00 15.91
CA GLU A 381 -7.78 -2.13 14.61
C GLU A 381 -6.33 -2.63 14.77
N ILE A 382 -5.62 -2.18 15.81
CA ILE A 382 -4.26 -2.66 16.13
C ILE A 382 -4.32 -4.13 16.55
N ALA A 383 -5.24 -4.50 17.45
CA ALA A 383 -5.44 -5.88 17.90
C ALA A 383 -5.79 -6.80 16.73
N LEU A 384 -6.75 -6.40 15.89
CA LEU A 384 -7.13 -7.14 14.68
C LEU A 384 -5.92 -7.31 13.75
N SER A 385 -5.12 -6.24 13.55
CA SER A 385 -3.91 -6.32 12.73
C SER A 385 -2.92 -7.36 13.26
N SER A 386 -2.71 -7.41 14.58
CA SER A 386 -1.84 -8.39 15.22
C SER A 386 -2.38 -9.82 15.09
N CYS A 387 -3.68 -10.03 15.30
CA CYS A 387 -4.31 -11.35 15.10
C CYS A 387 -4.22 -11.82 13.64
N LEU A 388 -4.42 -10.91 12.68
CA LEU A 388 -4.28 -11.22 11.25
C LEU A 388 -2.83 -11.57 10.87
N ALA A 389 -1.86 -10.85 11.43
CA ALA A 389 -0.43 -11.08 11.19
C ALA A 389 0.08 -12.39 11.81
N ASP A 390 -0.62 -12.97 12.81
CA ASP A 390 -0.28 -14.26 13.40
C ASP A 390 -0.44 -15.44 12.42
N TYR A 391 -1.29 -15.31 11.39
CA TYR A 391 -1.36 -16.24 10.23
C TYR A 391 -0.27 -15.99 9.18
N GLY A 392 0.55 -14.96 9.39
CA GLY A 392 1.67 -14.63 8.52
C GLY A 392 2.96 -15.33 8.92
N ASN A 393 4.07 -14.79 8.42
CA ASN A 393 5.42 -15.16 8.81
C ASN A 393 5.60 -14.92 10.32
N THR A 394 5.55 -16.00 11.08
CA THR A 394 5.68 -15.96 12.54
C THR A 394 6.74 -16.96 12.95
N TRP A 395 7.72 -16.49 13.72
CA TRP A 395 8.69 -17.35 14.39
C TRP A 395 8.27 -17.52 15.85
N ARG A 396 8.25 -18.77 16.31
CA ARG A 396 7.97 -19.15 17.69
C ARG A 396 9.22 -19.82 18.26
N PRO A 397 9.63 -19.50 19.50
CA PRO A 397 10.65 -20.29 20.18
C PRO A 397 10.22 -21.76 20.19
N ALA A 398 11.15 -22.68 19.90
CA ALA A 398 10.89 -24.10 20.17
C ALA A 398 10.58 -24.23 21.67
N ALA A 399 9.56 -25.03 22.02
CA ALA A 399 9.38 -25.42 23.41
C ALA A 399 10.66 -26.17 23.83
N LEU A 400 11.36 -25.63 24.83
CA LEU A 400 12.53 -26.28 25.43
C LEU A 400 12.11 -27.56 26.16
#